data_AF-A0A3D0S1C2-F1
#
_entry.id   AF-A0A3D0S1C2-F1
#
_cell.length_a   1.000
_cell.length_b   1.000
_cell.length_c   1.000
_cell.angle_alpha   90.00
_cell.angle_beta   90.00
_cell.angle_gamma   90.00
#
_symmetry.space_group_name_H-M   'P 1'
#
loop_
_entity.id
_entity.type
_entity.pdbx_description
1 polymer ?
#
loop_
_entity_poly.entity_id
_entity_poly.type
_entity_poly.pdbx_seq_one_letter_code
_entity_poly.pdbx_strand_id
1 'polypeptide(L)'
;MQPLTPQECAALEGDHLGDQRLGQMMAPALGVYAELATAHLDPQNKHLQVVGASWAGSGAELNQCPMLNLGTHLEWTSPGVDGTGQIKVSVHRDWSTVRPAHRRWQPAPFVPEGAAEAYVVEYNEPIRNDGLDDGNDEGPVIGHDTGVAVAVVRSDGSMVVVDSSNESDQDPPNGRQLDPGLSVEQLLEVAADPGFQLP
;
A
#
# COMPACT_ATOMS: atom_id res chain seq x y z
N MET A 1 15.07 -14.40 -14.69
CA MET A 1 15.89 -13.53 -13.83
C MET A 1 16.81 -14.42 -12.98
N GLN A 2 18.02 -13.98 -12.65
CA GLN A 2 18.87 -14.69 -11.68
C GLN A 2 18.43 -14.30 -10.26
N PRO A 3 18.35 -15.24 -9.31
CA PRO A 3 18.04 -14.93 -7.92
C PRO A 3 19.14 -14.08 -7.29
N LEU A 4 18.74 -13.14 -6.42
CA LEU A 4 19.69 -12.38 -5.61
C LEU A 4 20.47 -13.31 -4.68
N THR A 5 21.74 -12.98 -4.44
CA THR A 5 22.55 -13.70 -3.45
C THR A 5 22.15 -13.33 -2.03
N PRO A 6 22.33 -14.22 -1.03
CA PRO A 6 22.05 -13.90 0.38
C PRO A 6 22.78 -12.64 0.90
N GLN A 7 23.96 -12.35 0.34
CA GLN A 7 24.77 -11.19 0.68
C GLN A 7 24.21 -9.89 0.07
N GLU A 8 23.59 -9.97 -1.11
CA GLU A 8 22.84 -8.85 -1.70
C GLU A 8 21.56 -8.57 -0.92
N CYS A 9 20.89 -9.60 -0.39
CA CYS A 9 19.67 -9.42 0.41
C CYS A 9 19.92 -8.83 1.79
N ALA A 10 21.01 -9.24 2.46
CA ALA A 10 21.43 -8.63 3.71
C ALA A 10 21.82 -7.14 3.56
N ALA A 11 22.20 -6.71 2.34
CA ALA A 11 22.46 -5.31 2.03
C ALA A 11 21.17 -4.52 1.71
N LEU A 12 20.04 -5.20 1.44
CA LEU A 12 18.72 -4.56 1.27
C LEU A 12 18.08 -4.22 2.61
N GLU A 13 18.35 -4.98 3.68
CA GLU A 13 17.72 -4.78 5.00
C GLU A 13 18.36 -3.68 5.87
N GLY A 14 19.20 -2.80 5.30
CA GLY A 14 19.82 -1.73 6.11
C GLY A 14 20.84 -0.80 5.45
N ASP A 15 20.96 -0.77 4.13
CA ASP A 15 21.87 0.13 3.41
C ASP A 15 21.15 0.88 2.28
N HIS A 16 21.26 2.20 2.25
CA HIS A 16 20.58 3.08 1.28
C HIS A 16 20.88 2.73 -0.19
N LEU A 17 22.03 2.08 -0.45
CA LEU A 17 22.42 1.59 -1.77
C LEU A 17 21.70 0.30 -2.18
N GLY A 18 21.32 -0.53 -1.21
CA GLY A 18 20.48 -1.71 -1.41
C GLY A 18 19.07 -1.32 -1.85
N ASP A 19 18.45 -0.39 -1.11
CA ASP A 19 17.13 0.14 -1.43
C ASP A 19 17.05 0.73 -2.84
N GLN A 20 18.08 1.45 -3.27
CA GLN A 20 18.13 2.02 -4.63
C GLN A 20 18.18 0.95 -5.72
N ARG A 21 18.97 -0.12 -5.54
CA ARG A 21 19.09 -1.19 -6.53
C ARG A 21 17.82 -2.05 -6.58
N LEU A 22 17.22 -2.32 -5.43
CA LEU A 22 15.92 -3.00 -5.34
C LEU A 22 14.82 -2.16 -5.98
N GLY A 23 14.77 -0.85 -5.69
CA GLY A 23 13.85 0.08 -6.33
C GLY A 23 13.99 0.09 -7.86
N GLN A 24 15.22 0.09 -8.39
CA GLN A 24 15.46 0.00 -9.84
C GLN A 24 14.98 -1.33 -10.45
N MET A 25 15.21 -2.45 -9.75
CA MET A 25 14.74 -3.76 -10.23
C MET A 25 13.22 -3.86 -10.21
N MET A 26 12.57 -3.26 -9.21
CA MET A 26 11.13 -3.36 -8.99
C MET A 26 10.31 -2.30 -9.73
N ALA A 27 10.94 -1.22 -10.21
CA ALA A 27 10.29 -0.12 -10.91
C ALA A 27 9.30 -0.55 -12.01
N PRO A 28 9.57 -1.58 -12.85
CA PRO A 28 8.59 -2.04 -13.82
C PRO A 28 7.30 -2.60 -13.20
N ALA A 29 7.42 -3.43 -12.15
CA ALA A 29 6.26 -4.00 -11.46
C ALA A 29 5.46 -2.91 -10.73
N LEU A 30 6.17 -1.96 -10.10
CA LEU A 30 5.58 -0.81 -9.44
C LEU A 30 4.83 0.13 -10.41
N GLY A 31 5.39 0.31 -11.62
CA GLY A 31 4.71 1.02 -12.71
C GLY A 31 3.41 0.34 -13.12
N VAL A 32 3.44 -0.99 -13.29
CA VAL A 32 2.22 -1.78 -13.57
C VAL A 32 1.18 -1.61 -12.46
N TYR A 33 1.58 -1.60 -11.20
CA TYR A 33 0.63 -1.43 -10.10
C TYR A 33 -0.05 -0.06 -10.15
N ALA A 34 0.72 1.00 -10.42
CA ALA A 34 0.19 2.34 -10.57
C ALA A 34 -0.78 2.45 -11.76
N GLU A 35 -0.43 1.84 -12.90
CA GLU A 35 -1.28 1.81 -14.10
C GLU A 35 -2.60 1.09 -13.85
N LEU A 36 -2.56 -0.09 -13.23
CA LEU A 36 -3.76 -0.87 -12.90
C LEU A 36 -4.65 -0.12 -11.92
N ALA A 37 -4.09 0.38 -10.82
CA ALA A 37 -4.85 1.15 -9.83
C ALA A 37 -5.51 2.39 -10.46
N THR A 38 -4.78 3.12 -11.33
CA THR A 38 -5.32 4.28 -12.04
C THR A 38 -6.44 3.89 -13.01
N ALA A 39 -6.28 2.79 -13.76
CA ALA A 39 -7.29 2.35 -14.72
C ALA A 39 -8.64 2.00 -14.05
N HIS A 40 -8.59 1.44 -12.83
CA HIS A 40 -9.79 1.11 -12.05
C HIS A 40 -10.39 2.32 -11.32
N LEU A 41 -9.54 3.10 -10.62
CA LEU A 41 -10.01 4.13 -9.69
C LEU A 41 -10.19 5.51 -10.32
N ASP A 42 -9.42 5.81 -11.36
CA ASP A 42 -9.44 7.11 -12.05
C ASP A 42 -9.28 6.93 -13.57
N PRO A 43 -10.22 6.25 -14.25
CA PRO A 43 -10.12 5.98 -15.69
C PRO A 43 -10.08 7.24 -16.57
N GLN A 44 -10.39 8.40 -16.01
CA GLN A 44 -10.35 9.69 -16.71
C GLN A 44 -9.07 10.50 -16.42
N ASN A 45 -8.16 9.98 -15.57
CA ASN A 45 -6.93 10.63 -15.14
C ASN A 45 -7.15 12.06 -14.60
N LYS A 46 -8.12 12.21 -13.70
CA LYS A 46 -8.51 13.50 -13.11
C LYS A 46 -7.98 13.72 -11.70
N HIS A 47 -7.65 12.64 -11.00
CA HIS A 47 -7.46 12.60 -9.56
C HIS A 47 -6.09 12.05 -9.18
N LEU A 48 -5.68 10.92 -9.77
CA LEU A 48 -4.50 10.17 -9.36
C LEU A 48 -3.22 10.72 -10.00
N GLN A 49 -2.19 10.88 -9.17
CA GLN A 49 -0.82 11.18 -9.59
C GLN A 49 0.16 10.21 -8.95
N VAL A 50 1.12 9.72 -9.73
CA VAL A 50 2.21 8.88 -9.21
C VAL A 50 3.26 9.80 -8.59
N VAL A 51 3.49 9.67 -7.28
CA VAL A 51 4.42 10.56 -6.53
C VAL A 51 5.72 9.90 -6.10
N GLY A 52 5.99 8.69 -6.59
CA GLY A 52 7.34 8.12 -6.58
C GLY A 52 7.76 7.41 -5.29
N ALA A 53 6.89 7.30 -4.29
CA ALA A 53 7.12 6.42 -3.15
C ALA A 53 6.67 4.99 -3.51
N SER A 54 7.63 4.10 -3.65
CA SER A 54 7.40 2.67 -3.83
C SER A 54 8.37 1.92 -2.94
N TRP A 55 7.91 0.85 -2.29
CA TRP A 55 8.70 0.07 -1.35
C TRP A 55 8.63 -1.42 -1.71
N ALA A 56 9.65 -2.15 -1.31
CA ALA A 56 9.74 -3.59 -1.45
C ALA A 56 10.28 -4.19 -0.16
N GLY A 57 9.59 -5.19 0.40
CA GLY A 57 10.03 -5.94 1.56
C GLY A 57 10.55 -7.33 1.17
N SER A 58 11.76 -7.68 1.61
CA SER A 58 12.32 -9.04 1.47
C SER A 58 12.27 -9.81 2.79
N GLY A 59 12.19 -11.13 2.72
CA GLY A 59 12.36 -12.02 3.88
C GLY A 59 13.74 -12.68 3.87
N ALA A 60 14.41 -12.68 5.03
CA ALA A 60 15.68 -13.36 5.25
C ALA A 60 15.50 -14.87 5.53
N GLU A 61 15.08 -15.66 4.54
CA GLU A 61 15.25 -17.12 4.65
C GLU A 61 16.58 -17.56 4.04
N LEU A 62 17.32 -18.40 4.79
CA LEU A 62 18.77 -18.60 4.74
C LEU A 62 19.41 -19.05 3.40
N ASN A 63 18.66 -19.20 2.30
CA ASN A 63 19.22 -19.51 0.96
C ASN A 63 18.40 -18.99 -0.23
N GLN A 64 17.29 -18.29 0.00
CA GLN A 64 16.44 -17.69 -1.04
C GLN A 64 15.85 -16.42 -0.44
N CYS A 65 15.88 -15.31 -1.15
CA CYS A 65 15.27 -14.08 -0.67
C CYS A 65 13.90 -13.93 -1.32
N PRO A 66 12.84 -14.55 -0.78
CA PRO A 66 11.51 -14.31 -1.28
C PRO A 66 11.14 -12.85 -1.00
N MET A 67 10.71 -12.14 -2.04
CA MET A 67 10.01 -10.87 -1.87
C MET A 67 8.73 -11.13 -1.08
N LEU A 68 8.61 -10.60 0.13
CA LEU A 68 7.44 -10.79 0.97
C LEU A 68 6.32 -9.84 0.59
N ASN A 69 6.67 -8.62 0.19
CA ASN A 69 5.73 -7.64 -0.28
C ASN A 69 6.35 -6.63 -1.26
N LEU A 70 5.49 -6.02 -2.06
CA LEU A 70 5.82 -4.94 -2.98
C LEU A 70 4.62 -3.99 -3.04
N GLY A 71 4.85 -2.68 -3.00
CA GLY A 71 3.75 -1.72 -3.07
C GLY A 71 4.12 -0.36 -3.63
N THR A 72 3.09 0.36 -4.08
CA THR A 72 3.19 1.72 -4.63
C THR A 72 2.20 2.66 -3.95
N HIS A 73 2.59 3.92 -3.80
CA HIS A 73 1.74 5.01 -3.32
C HIS A 73 1.34 5.93 -4.48
N LEU A 74 0.08 6.35 -4.48
CA LEU A 74 -0.49 7.31 -5.41
C LEU A 74 -1.12 8.45 -4.61
N GLU A 75 -0.95 9.67 -5.07
CA GLU A 75 -1.68 10.81 -4.51
C GLU A 75 -3.02 10.98 -5.19
N TRP A 76 -4.05 11.22 -4.38
CA TRP A 76 -5.39 11.57 -4.82
C TRP A 76 -5.63 13.06 -4.65
N THR A 77 -6.01 13.73 -5.73
CA THR A 77 -6.42 15.14 -5.73
C THR A 77 -7.81 15.28 -6.33
N SER A 78 -8.47 16.40 -6.09
CA SER A 78 -9.79 16.68 -6.69
C SER A 78 -9.81 18.06 -7.33
N PRO A 79 -10.23 18.19 -8.60
CA PRO A 79 -10.28 19.48 -9.28
C PRO A 79 -11.11 20.51 -8.49
N GLY A 80 -10.48 21.62 -8.14
CA GLY A 80 -11.14 22.71 -7.38
C GLY A 80 -11.31 22.45 -5.88
N VAL A 81 -10.74 21.36 -5.36
CA VAL A 81 -10.70 21.04 -3.92
C VAL A 81 -9.26 21.10 -3.44
N ASP A 82 -9.01 21.88 -2.40
CA ASP A 82 -7.70 21.91 -1.76
C ASP A 82 -7.49 20.63 -0.93
N GLY A 83 -6.33 20.01 -1.09
CA GLY A 83 -5.87 18.89 -0.27
C GLY A 83 -5.46 17.68 -1.09
N THR A 84 -4.83 16.74 -0.41
CA THR A 84 -4.31 15.50 -1.00
C THR A 84 -4.71 14.34 -0.09
N GLY A 85 -5.15 13.24 -0.70
CA GLY A 85 -5.28 11.94 -0.06
C GLY A 85 -4.31 10.95 -0.68
N GLN A 86 -4.35 9.70 -0.24
CA GLN A 86 -3.43 8.69 -0.73
C GLN A 86 -4.14 7.37 -1.02
N ILE A 87 -3.71 6.73 -2.11
CA ILE A 87 -4.02 5.34 -2.41
C ILE A 87 -2.73 4.53 -2.34
N LYS A 88 -2.69 3.50 -1.48
CA LYS A 88 -1.61 2.51 -1.44
C LYS A 88 -2.12 1.22 -2.07
N VAL A 89 -1.34 0.65 -3.00
CA VAL A 89 -1.61 -0.69 -3.52
C VAL A 89 -0.39 -1.57 -3.32
N SER A 90 -0.58 -2.72 -2.69
CA SER A 90 0.50 -3.61 -2.32
C SER A 90 0.11 -5.08 -2.46
N VAL A 91 1.09 -5.90 -2.81
CA VAL A 91 0.94 -7.35 -2.92
C VAL A 91 1.82 -7.98 -1.87
N HIS A 92 1.25 -8.95 -1.14
CA HIS A 92 1.89 -9.62 -0.03
C HIS A 92 1.82 -11.14 -0.21
N ARG A 93 2.85 -11.86 0.23
CA ARG A 93 2.84 -13.32 0.25
C ARG A 93 1.87 -13.90 1.27
N ASP A 94 1.74 -13.23 2.41
CA ASP A 94 0.90 -13.67 3.52
C ASP A 94 0.55 -12.49 4.46
N TRP A 95 -0.26 -12.80 5.47
CA TRP A 95 -0.81 -11.85 6.43
C TRP A 95 0.21 -11.25 7.39
N SER A 96 1.42 -11.80 7.52
CA SER A 96 2.42 -11.36 8.50
C SER A 96 2.81 -9.90 8.33
N THR A 97 2.74 -9.38 7.10
CA THR A 97 3.07 -7.99 6.77
C THR A 97 1.85 -7.07 6.63
N VAL A 98 0.62 -7.63 6.63
CA VAL A 98 -0.63 -6.86 6.50
C VAL A 98 -1.29 -6.60 7.86
N ARG A 99 -1.31 -7.60 8.75
CA ARG A 99 -1.95 -7.48 10.08
C ARG A 99 -1.37 -6.37 10.96
N PRO A 100 -0.05 -6.07 10.92
CA PRO A 100 0.48 -4.97 11.70
C PRO A 100 0.05 -3.59 11.18
N ALA A 101 -0.19 -3.46 9.87
CA ALA A 101 -0.52 -2.19 9.23
C ALA A 101 -1.90 -1.67 9.64
N HIS A 102 -2.88 -2.57 9.79
CA HIS A 102 -4.23 -2.23 10.23
C HIS A 102 -4.76 -3.22 11.24
N ARG A 103 -5.35 -2.71 12.33
CA ARG A 103 -5.99 -3.55 13.35
C ARG A 103 -7.44 -3.83 12.96
N ARG A 104 -7.97 -4.99 13.37
CA ARG A 104 -9.41 -5.33 13.31
C ARG A 104 -10.01 -5.50 11.90
N TRP A 105 -9.27 -6.08 10.97
CA TRP A 105 -9.82 -6.61 9.71
C TRP A 105 -11.08 -7.47 9.96
N GLN A 106 -12.10 -7.27 9.13
CA GLN A 106 -13.35 -8.02 9.15
C GLN A 106 -13.61 -8.60 7.76
N PRO A 107 -14.38 -9.70 7.64
CA PRO A 107 -14.81 -10.19 6.34
C PRO A 107 -15.52 -9.09 5.54
N ALA A 108 -15.15 -8.94 4.29
CA ALA A 108 -15.80 -8.00 3.37
C ALA A 108 -17.27 -8.40 3.12
N PRO A 109 -18.13 -7.45 2.73
CA PRO A 109 -19.54 -7.73 2.43
C PRO A 109 -19.73 -8.71 1.26
N PHE A 110 -18.74 -8.83 0.38
CA PHE A 110 -18.69 -9.81 -0.70
C PHE A 110 -17.24 -10.21 -1.00
N VAL A 111 -17.08 -11.35 -1.67
CA VAL A 111 -15.78 -11.84 -2.14
C VAL A 111 -15.75 -11.68 -3.67
N PRO A 112 -14.82 -10.91 -4.24
CA PRO A 112 -14.70 -10.74 -5.69
C PRO A 112 -14.49 -12.06 -6.44
N GLU A 113 -14.85 -12.09 -7.72
CA GLU A 113 -14.60 -13.26 -8.56
C GLU A 113 -13.11 -13.59 -8.61
N GLY A 114 -12.76 -14.88 -8.46
CA GLY A 114 -11.37 -15.34 -8.45
C GLY A 114 -10.64 -15.18 -7.11
N ALA A 115 -11.25 -14.51 -6.12
CA ALA A 115 -10.73 -14.45 -4.76
C ALA A 115 -11.16 -15.65 -3.91
N ALA A 116 -10.30 -16.06 -2.99
CA ALA A 116 -10.62 -17.05 -1.96
C ALA A 116 -11.35 -16.40 -0.79
N GLU A 117 -10.84 -15.26 -0.32
CA GLU A 117 -11.40 -14.50 0.80
C GLU A 117 -11.21 -13.00 0.53
N ALA A 118 -12.02 -12.17 1.18
CA ALA A 118 -11.89 -10.73 1.13
C ALA A 118 -12.15 -10.12 2.50
N TYR A 119 -11.40 -9.08 2.83
CA TYR A 119 -11.45 -8.40 4.12
C TYR A 119 -11.48 -6.89 3.95
N VAL A 120 -12.05 -6.20 4.92
CA VAL A 120 -12.13 -4.75 5.00
C VAL A 120 -11.79 -4.28 6.41
N VAL A 121 -11.21 -3.10 6.48
CA VAL A 121 -11.04 -2.33 7.71
C VAL A 121 -11.35 -0.87 7.39
N GLU A 122 -12.21 -0.27 8.20
CA GLU A 122 -12.41 1.17 8.26
C GLU A 122 -11.69 1.66 9.52
N TYR A 123 -10.85 2.68 9.37
CA TYR A 123 -10.02 3.16 10.46
C TYR A 123 -10.13 4.68 10.63
N ASN A 124 -9.84 5.09 11.86
CA ASN A 124 -9.82 6.47 12.31
C ASN A 124 -8.76 6.55 13.42
N GLU A 125 -7.50 6.53 13.00
CA GLU A 125 -6.34 6.40 13.86
C GLU A 125 -5.84 7.80 14.27
N PRO A 126 -5.58 8.04 15.56
CA PRO A 126 -5.12 9.35 16.02
C PRO A 126 -3.69 9.62 15.55
N ILE A 127 -3.48 10.74 14.88
CA ILE A 127 -2.13 11.25 14.56
C ILE A 127 -1.65 12.05 15.78
N ARG A 128 -0.49 11.68 16.33
CA ARG A 128 0.09 12.32 17.52
C ARG A 128 1.37 13.08 17.18
N ASN A 129 1.63 14.15 17.94
CA ASN A 129 2.83 14.96 17.79
C ASN A 129 3.90 14.52 18.80
N ASP A 130 4.44 13.31 18.62
CA ASP A 130 5.60 12.81 19.38
C ASP A 130 6.87 12.72 18.52
N GLY A 131 6.76 12.80 17.19
CA GLY A 131 7.91 12.77 16.28
C GLY A 131 8.74 11.48 16.39
N LEU A 132 8.17 10.46 17.04
CA LEU A 132 8.81 9.19 17.38
C LEU A 132 7.74 8.10 17.23
N ASP A 133 7.88 7.30 16.18
CA ASP A 133 7.16 6.04 16.03
C ASP A 133 7.75 4.99 16.99
N ASP A 134 7.64 5.25 18.30
CA ASP A 134 8.19 4.40 19.38
C ASP A 134 7.11 3.54 20.06
N GLY A 135 5.87 3.61 19.58
CA GLY A 135 4.73 2.85 20.08
C GLY A 135 4.15 3.36 21.41
N ASN A 136 4.57 4.53 21.89
CA ASN A 136 4.05 5.12 23.12
C ASN A 136 2.91 6.10 22.83
N ASP A 137 1.68 5.62 22.97
CA ASP A 137 0.38 6.30 22.72
C ASP A 137 0.06 7.53 23.63
N GLU A 138 1.05 8.26 24.14
CA GLU A 138 0.85 9.26 25.21
C GLU A 138 0.89 10.74 24.76
N GLY A 139 1.28 11.05 23.50
CA GLY A 139 1.33 12.42 22.97
C GLY A 139 -0.05 13.06 22.68
N PRO A 140 -0.17 14.39 22.55
CA PRO A 140 -1.43 15.03 22.16
C PRO A 140 -1.82 14.64 20.72
N VAL A 141 -3.11 14.33 20.52
CA VAL A 141 -3.68 14.08 19.18
C VAL A 141 -3.75 15.40 18.42
N ILE A 142 -3.08 15.48 17.28
CA ILE A 142 -3.05 16.65 16.39
C ILE A 142 -3.90 16.48 15.12
N GLY A 143 -4.35 15.26 14.85
CA GLY A 143 -5.17 14.94 13.69
C GLY A 143 -5.64 13.49 13.76
N HIS A 144 -6.28 13.05 12.68
CA HIS A 144 -6.67 11.67 12.50
C HIS A 144 -6.34 11.23 11.08
N ASP A 145 -5.72 10.06 10.97
CA ASP A 145 -5.66 9.32 9.72
C ASP A 145 -6.93 8.48 9.62
N THR A 146 -7.72 8.76 8.60
CA THR A 146 -8.99 8.12 8.36
C THR A 146 -8.99 7.53 6.97
N GLY A 147 -9.45 6.30 6.87
CA GLY A 147 -9.46 5.62 5.59
C GLY A 147 -10.15 4.28 5.64
N VAL A 148 -10.06 3.61 4.49
CA VAL A 148 -10.57 2.29 4.26
C VAL A 148 -9.51 1.48 3.56
N ALA A 149 -9.17 0.33 4.13
CA ALA A 149 -8.32 -0.64 3.47
C ALA A 149 -9.09 -1.94 3.23
N VAL A 150 -8.80 -2.58 2.09
CA VAL A 150 -9.32 -3.89 1.74
C VAL A 150 -8.18 -4.85 1.46
N ALA A 151 -8.40 -6.13 1.70
CA ALA A 151 -7.46 -7.18 1.34
C ALA A 151 -8.20 -8.29 0.59
N VAL A 152 -7.72 -8.64 -0.59
CA VAL A 152 -8.21 -9.78 -1.38
C VAL A 152 -7.18 -10.90 -1.31
N VAL A 153 -7.58 -12.03 -0.72
CA VAL A 153 -6.74 -13.22 -0.60
C VAL A 153 -7.01 -14.15 -1.79
N ARG A 154 -5.94 -14.56 -2.46
CA ARG A 154 -5.97 -15.47 -3.60
C ARG A 154 -5.89 -16.93 -3.15
N SER A 155 -6.18 -17.84 -4.07
CA SER A 155 -6.14 -19.28 -3.81
C SER A 155 -4.75 -19.82 -3.48
N ASP A 156 -3.69 -19.13 -3.89
CA ASP A 156 -2.29 -19.45 -3.53
C ASP A 156 -1.86 -18.88 -2.17
N GLY A 157 -2.76 -18.16 -1.47
CA GLY A 157 -2.51 -17.52 -0.19
C GLY A 157 -1.88 -16.12 -0.27
N SER A 158 -1.43 -15.69 -1.45
CA SER A 158 -1.01 -14.31 -1.68
C SER A 158 -2.21 -13.37 -1.56
N MET A 159 -1.95 -12.09 -1.30
CA MET A 159 -3.00 -11.09 -1.15
C MET A 159 -2.63 -9.76 -1.76
N VAL A 160 -3.64 -9.05 -2.22
CA VAL A 160 -3.54 -7.66 -2.64
C VAL A 160 -4.25 -6.81 -1.60
N VAL A 161 -3.57 -5.77 -1.13
CA VAL A 161 -4.11 -4.78 -0.21
C VAL A 161 -4.21 -3.45 -0.96
N VAL A 162 -5.39 -2.85 -0.91
CA VAL A 162 -5.64 -1.49 -1.41
C VAL A 162 -6.11 -0.66 -0.23
N ASP A 163 -5.40 0.43 0.04
CA ASP A 163 -5.65 1.36 1.14
C ASP A 163 -5.96 2.73 0.58
N SER A 164 -7.05 3.35 1.04
CA SER A 164 -7.46 4.70 0.68
C SER A 164 -7.53 5.52 1.95
N SER A 165 -6.63 6.48 2.11
CA SER A 165 -6.48 7.29 3.30
C SER A 165 -6.55 8.79 2.99
N ASN A 166 -6.90 9.58 4.00
CA ASN A 166 -6.78 11.04 3.94
C ASN A 166 -5.36 11.53 4.25
N GLU A 167 -4.47 10.64 4.71
CA GLU A 167 -3.05 10.92 4.89
C GLU A 167 -2.35 11.09 3.54
N SER A 168 -1.26 11.86 3.54
CA SER A 168 -0.33 11.97 2.42
C SER A 168 1.09 11.93 2.96
N ASP A 169 1.95 11.10 2.37
CA ASP A 169 3.39 11.06 2.71
C ASP A 169 4.14 12.33 2.28
N GLN A 170 3.53 13.17 1.45
CA GLN A 170 4.06 14.49 1.10
C GLN A 170 3.38 15.53 1.95
N ASP A 171 4.13 16.53 2.43
CA ASP A 171 3.55 17.75 2.98
C ASP A 171 2.61 18.34 1.91
N PRO A 172 1.27 18.33 2.12
CA PRO A 172 0.36 18.78 1.09
C PRO A 172 0.67 20.26 0.79
N PRO A 173 0.57 20.74 -0.46
CA PRO A 173 0.90 22.12 -0.81
C PRO A 173 0.20 23.18 0.05
N ASN A 174 -0.92 22.80 0.70
CA ASN A 174 -1.72 23.63 1.60
C ASN A 174 -1.99 22.97 2.98
N GLY A 175 -1.33 21.86 3.32
CA GLY A 175 -1.50 21.13 4.59
C GLY A 175 -2.89 20.52 4.82
N ARG A 176 -3.71 20.36 3.77
CA ARG A 176 -5.07 19.81 3.88
C ARG A 176 -5.10 18.35 3.45
N GLN A 177 -5.66 17.53 4.32
CA GLN A 177 -5.99 16.13 4.06
C GLN A 177 -7.30 16.05 3.26
N LEU A 178 -7.33 15.16 2.28
CA LEU A 178 -8.52 14.91 1.44
C LEU A 178 -8.84 13.43 1.50
N ASP A 179 -10.04 13.08 1.94
CA ASP A 179 -10.56 11.72 1.78
C ASP A 179 -10.87 11.46 0.30
N PRO A 180 -10.26 10.43 -0.35
CA PRO A 180 -10.58 10.06 -1.73
C PRO A 180 -12.05 9.70 -1.95
N GLY A 181 -12.78 9.27 -0.91
CA GLY A 181 -14.20 8.95 -0.98
C GLY A 181 -14.53 7.70 -1.79
N LEU A 182 -13.56 6.80 -1.95
CA LEU A 182 -13.71 5.54 -2.68
C LEU A 182 -14.53 4.53 -1.87
N SER A 183 -15.41 3.79 -2.54
CA SER A 183 -16.21 2.76 -1.88
C SER A 183 -15.41 1.47 -1.66
N VAL A 184 -15.80 0.69 -0.64
CA VAL A 184 -15.27 -0.67 -0.41
C VAL A 184 -15.36 -1.54 -1.67
N GLU A 185 -16.44 -1.39 -2.46
CA GLU A 185 -16.63 -2.12 -3.71
C GLU A 185 -15.55 -1.76 -4.74
N GLN A 186 -15.29 -0.48 -4.96
CA GLN A 186 -14.23 -0.03 -5.87
C GLN A 186 -12.85 -0.52 -5.45
N LEU A 187 -12.55 -0.47 -4.14
CA LEU A 187 -11.26 -0.96 -3.63
C LEU A 187 -11.12 -2.47 -3.81
N LEU A 188 -12.20 -3.24 -3.58
CA LEU A 188 -12.20 -4.69 -3.77
C LEU A 188 -12.07 -5.08 -5.25
N GLU A 189 -12.67 -4.33 -6.17
CA GLU A 189 -12.52 -4.53 -7.62
C GLU A 189 -11.07 -4.35 -8.05
N VAL A 190 -10.39 -3.29 -7.58
CA VAL A 190 -8.95 -3.08 -7.82
C VAL A 190 -8.15 -4.25 -7.25
N ALA A 191 -8.36 -4.58 -5.97
CA ALA A 191 -7.60 -5.62 -5.27
C ALA A 191 -7.77 -7.01 -5.92
N ALA A 192 -8.89 -7.25 -6.59
CA ALA A 192 -9.15 -8.49 -7.30
C ALA A 192 -8.44 -8.60 -8.67
N ASP A 193 -7.82 -7.53 -9.17
CA ASP A 193 -7.17 -7.55 -10.47
C ASP A 193 -6.00 -8.58 -10.47
N PRO A 194 -6.01 -9.54 -11.42
CA PRO A 194 -4.99 -10.59 -11.47
C PRO A 194 -3.60 -10.06 -11.90
N GLY A 195 -3.50 -8.82 -12.38
CA GLY A 195 -2.25 -8.18 -12.79
C GLY A 195 -1.35 -7.77 -11.62
N PHE A 196 -1.88 -7.66 -10.39
CA PHE A 196 -1.08 -7.36 -9.20
C PHE A 196 -0.28 -8.58 -8.73
N GLN A 197 0.93 -8.79 -9.25
CA GLN A 197 1.75 -9.97 -8.92
C GLN A 197 3.12 -9.59 -8.41
N LEU A 198 3.65 -10.36 -7.45
CA LEU A 198 5.05 -10.27 -7.07
C LEU A 198 5.94 -10.80 -8.21
N PRO A 199 7.06 -10.14 -8.53
CA PRO A 199 7.97 -10.55 -9.62
C PRO A 199 8.86 -11.77 -9.28
#